data_AF-A0A915YVM7-F1
#
_entry.id   AF-A0A915YVM7-F1
#
_cell.length_a   1.000
_cell.length_b   1.000
_cell.length_c   1.000
_cell.angle_alpha   90.00
_cell.angle_beta   90.00
_cell.angle_gamma   90.00
#
_symmetry.space_group_name_H-M   'P 1'
#
loop_
_entity.id
_entity.type
_entity.pdbx_description
1 polymer ?
#
loop_
_entity_poly.entity_id
_entity_poly.type
_entity_poly.pdbx_seq_one_letter_code
_entity_poly.pdbx_strand_id
1 'polypeptide(L)'
;MNEFLSEEIPFNDIPHDEFLAIKICKGLRPTISKDVPKLLADLIIKCWDAEIKNRPTTKELYQILTTWNNETKDIKDSEYSEYSEYDEDSEDDVDSENDLSSFQFSSDANYTTQSTLVNPMILDLWSCK
;
A
#
# COMPACT_ATOMS: atom_id res chain seq x y z
N MET A 1 -1.73 -1.37 0.44
CA MET A 1 -0.31 -1.75 0.65
C MET A 1 -0.21 -2.98 1.53
N ASN A 2 -0.68 -2.96 2.80
CA ASN A 2 -0.67 -4.16 3.64
C ASN A 2 -1.38 -5.36 3.00
N GLU A 3 -2.63 -5.18 2.55
CA GLU A 3 -3.44 -6.22 1.89
C GLU A 3 -2.73 -6.87 0.69
N PHE A 4 -2.05 -6.06 -0.13
CA PHE A 4 -1.29 -6.57 -1.28
C PHE A 4 -0.10 -7.45 -0.85
N LEU A 5 0.59 -7.07 0.22
CA LEU A 5 1.76 -7.82 0.70
C LEU A 5 1.37 -9.07 1.50
N SER A 6 0.23 -9.03 2.18
CA SER A 6 -0.25 -10.17 2.97
C SER A 6 -1.16 -11.10 2.17
N GLU A 7 -1.67 -10.66 1.02
CA GLU A 7 -2.73 -11.33 0.26
C GLU A 7 -3.97 -11.63 1.12
N GLU A 8 -4.19 -10.81 2.15
CA GLU A 8 -5.24 -10.97 3.15
C GLU A 8 -6.08 -9.71 3.27
N ILE A 9 -7.40 -9.88 3.26
CA ILE A 9 -8.35 -8.79 3.49
C ILE A 9 -8.26 -8.36 4.97
N PRO A 10 -8.03 -7.06 5.26
CA PRO A 10 -7.98 -6.58 6.63
C PRO A 10 -9.29 -6.85 7.40
N PHE A 11 -9.16 -7.44 8.59
CA PHE A 11 -10.30 -7.76 9.47
C PHE A 11 -11.34 -8.69 8.83
N ASN A 12 -10.93 -9.63 7.98
CA ASN A 12 -11.83 -10.56 7.29
C ASN A 12 -12.66 -11.45 8.25
N ASP A 13 -12.16 -11.63 9.47
CA ASP A 13 -12.79 -12.41 10.54
C ASP A 13 -13.78 -11.59 11.40
N ILE A 14 -13.87 -10.27 11.19
CA ILE A 14 -14.70 -9.35 11.98
C ILE A 14 -15.79 -8.74 11.08
N PRO A 15 -17.07 -8.69 11.52
CA PRO A 15 -18.11 -7.97 10.80
C PRO A 15 -17.73 -6.50 10.55
N HIS A 16 -17.93 -6.02 9.32
CA HIS A 16 -17.67 -4.63 8.94
C HIS A 16 -18.83 -3.72 9.34
N ASP A 17 -19.00 -3.54 10.65
CA ASP A 17 -20.05 -2.74 11.27
C ASP A 17 -19.49 -1.51 12.01
N GLU A 18 -20.38 -0.76 12.68
CA GLU A 18 -20.00 0.41 13.47
C GLU A 18 -19.05 0.09 14.63
N PHE A 19 -19.11 -1.12 15.19
CA PHE A 19 -18.21 -1.52 16.28
C PHE A 19 -16.78 -1.70 15.78
N LEU A 20 -16.59 -2.24 14.58
CA LEU A 20 -15.27 -2.30 13.96
C LEU A 20 -14.72 -0.89 13.71
N ALA A 21 -15.54 0.04 13.19
CA ALA A 21 -15.13 1.43 12.97
C ALA A 21 -14.67 2.11 14.28
N ILE A 22 -15.40 1.91 15.39
CA ILE A 22 -15.00 2.41 16.72
C ILE A 22 -13.66 1.82 17.16
N LYS A 23 -13.44 0.51 16.97
CA LYS A 23 -12.15 -0.12 17.32
C LYS A 23 -11.00 0.47 16.51
N ILE A 24 -11.20 0.73 15.21
CA ILE A 24 -10.20 1.36 14.33
C ILE A 24 -9.89 2.79 14.80
N CYS A 25 -10.91 3.60 15.15
CA CYS A 25 -10.68 4.92 15.73
C CYS A 25 -9.90 4.86 17.05
N LYS A 26 -10.11 3.80 17.86
CA LYS A 26 -9.35 3.55 19.10
C LYS A 26 -7.95 2.97 18.89
N GLY A 27 -7.49 2.86 17.65
CA GLY A 27 -6.13 2.42 17.33
C GLY A 27 -6.01 0.96 16.92
N LEU A 28 -7.11 0.22 16.73
CA LEU A 28 -7.01 -1.09 16.09
C LEU A 28 -6.44 -0.93 14.68
N ARG A 29 -5.41 -1.69 14.36
CA ARG A 29 -4.76 -1.74 13.04
C ARG A 29 -4.61 -3.18 12.59
N PRO A 30 -4.61 -3.46 11.28
CA PRO A 30 -4.27 -4.78 10.76
C PRO A 30 -2.86 -5.19 11.17
N THR A 31 -2.66 -6.48 11.41
CA THR A 31 -1.34 -7.05 11.68
C THR A 31 -0.51 -7.03 10.40
N ILE A 32 0.76 -6.64 10.52
CA ILE A 32 1.74 -6.76 9.46
C ILE A 32 2.51 -8.06 9.70
N SER A 33 2.61 -8.92 8.69
CA SER A 33 3.40 -10.16 8.81
C SER A 33 4.87 -9.84 9.09
N LYS A 34 5.53 -10.72 9.85
CA LYS A 34 6.97 -10.63 10.13
C LYS A 34 7.83 -10.88 8.90
N ASP A 35 7.25 -11.49 7.87
CA ASP A 35 7.92 -11.75 6.59
C ASP A 35 8.00 -10.49 5.71
N VAL A 36 7.19 -9.47 6.01
CA VAL A 36 7.27 -8.18 5.33
C VAL A 36 8.59 -7.50 5.71
N PRO A 37 9.42 -7.07 4.72
CA PRO A 37 10.64 -6.34 5.00
C PRO A 37 10.36 -5.12 5.88
N LYS A 38 11.21 -4.92 6.90
CA LYS A 38 11.04 -3.86 7.90
C LYS A 38 10.78 -2.48 7.28
N LEU A 39 11.48 -2.18 6.19
CA LEU A 39 11.36 -0.92 5.46
C LEU A 39 9.94 -0.70 4.88
N LEU A 40 9.27 -1.74 4.37
CA LEU A 40 7.85 -1.65 3.97
C LEU A 40 6.91 -1.62 5.18
N ALA A 41 7.18 -2.41 6.21
CA ALA A 41 6.38 -2.42 7.43
C ALA A 41 6.34 -1.03 8.08
N ASP A 42 7.49 -0.38 8.20
CA ASP A 42 7.62 0.98 8.74
C ASP A 42 6.84 1.99 7.89
N LEU A 43 6.87 1.86 6.55
CA LEU A 43 6.10 2.72 5.64
C LEU A 43 4.59 2.53 5.81
N ILE A 44 4.12 1.29 5.90
CA ILE A 44 2.71 0.96 6.16
C ILE A 44 2.27 1.56 7.49
N ILE A 45 3.09 1.41 8.55
CA ILE A 45 2.86 2.02 9.87
C ILE A 45 2.72 3.54 9.78
N LYS A 46 3.57 4.18 8.99
CA LYS A 46 3.52 5.63 8.81
C LYS A 46 2.26 6.09 8.07
N CYS A 47 1.77 5.34 7.09
CA CYS A 47 0.58 5.69 6.31
C CYS A 47 -0.71 5.78 7.14
N TRP A 48 -0.85 4.96 8.18
CA TRP A 48 -2.05 4.91 9.05
C TRP A 48 -1.78 5.35 10.49
N ASP A 49 -0.75 6.17 10.70
CA ASP A 49 -0.41 6.78 11.99
C ASP A 49 -1.63 7.54 12.55
N ALA A 50 -1.82 7.51 13.87
CA ALA A 50 -2.89 8.24 14.53
C ALA A 50 -2.75 9.76 14.32
N GLU A 51 -1.53 10.26 14.36
CA GLU A 51 -1.20 11.67 14.15
C GLU A 51 -1.11 11.98 12.66
N ILE A 52 -2.02 12.82 12.15
CA ILE A 52 -2.08 13.18 10.72
C ILE A 52 -0.75 13.74 10.21
N LYS A 53 -0.05 14.53 11.04
CA LYS A 53 1.26 15.12 10.72
C LYS A 53 2.37 14.09 10.46
N ASN A 54 2.21 12.86 10.94
CA ASN A 54 3.19 11.80 10.73
C ASN A 54 2.94 11.06 9.40
N ARG A 55 1.73 11.14 8.85
CA ARG A 55 1.36 10.46 7.62
C ARG A 55 2.07 11.11 6.42
N PRO A 56 2.67 10.31 5.52
CA PRO A 56 3.20 10.85 4.28
C PRO A 56 2.05 11.35 3.41
N THR A 57 2.30 12.44 2.70
CA THR A 57 1.47 12.84 1.58
C THR A 57 1.59 11.81 0.44
N THR A 58 0.60 11.74 -0.43
CA THR A 58 0.66 10.86 -1.62
C THR A 58 1.90 11.15 -2.48
N LYS A 59 2.33 12.41 -2.55
CA LYS A 59 3.55 12.81 -3.27
C LYS A 59 4.80 12.22 -2.63
N GLU A 60 4.97 12.35 -1.32
CA GLU A 60 6.11 11.77 -0.60
C GLU A 60 6.11 10.25 -0.72
N LEU A 61 4.94 9.61 -0.60
CA LEU A 61 4.80 8.17 -0.76
C LEU A 61 5.24 7.70 -2.15
N TYR A 62 4.78 8.37 -3.20
CA TYR A 62 5.17 8.08 -4.58
C TYR A 62 6.69 8.24 -4.79
N GLN A 63 7.28 9.31 -4.25
CA GLN A 63 8.72 9.54 -4.34
C GLN A 63 9.52 8.42 -3.66
N ILE A 64 9.13 8.02 -2.44
CA ILE A 64 9.78 6.93 -1.70
C ILE A 64 9.76 5.63 -2.52
N LEU A 65 8.58 5.23 -3.01
CA LEU A 65 8.42 4.00 -3.78
C LEU A 65 9.19 4.03 -5.11
N THR A 66 9.21 5.19 -5.78
CA THR A 66 9.95 5.37 -7.04
C THR A 66 11.46 5.29 -6.82
N THR A 67 11.98 5.91 -5.75
CA THR A 67 13.39 5.83 -5.38
C THR A 67 13.81 4.39 -5.12
N TRP A 68 13.08 3.63 -4.30
CA TRP A 68 13.39 2.22 -4.04
C TRP A 68 13.33 1.35 -5.30
N ASN A 69 12.40 1.63 -6.21
CA ASN A 69 12.31 0.90 -7.48
C ASN A 69 13.51 1.18 -8.40
N ASN A 70 14.05 2.40 -8.38
CA ASN A 70 15.24 2.72 -9.15
C ASN A 70 16.50 2.11 -8.53
N GLU A 71 16.66 2.22 -7.20
CA GLU A 71 17.80 1.61 -6.48
C GLU A 71 17.86 0.09 -6.68
N THR A 72 16.70 -0.59 -6.72
CA THR A 72 16.65 -2.03 -6.98
C THR A 72 16.96 -2.40 -8.44
N LYS A 73 16.70 -1.51 -9.42
CA LYS A 73 17.13 -1.71 -10.81
C LYS A 73 18.63 -1.55 -10.96
N ASP A 74 19.20 -0.50 -10.38
CA ASP A 74 20.64 -0.22 -10.42
C ASP A 74 21.47 -1.40 -9.86
N ILE A 75 20.98 -2.03 -8.78
CA ILE A 75 21.61 -3.23 -8.20
C ILE A 75 21.58 -4.40 -9.19
N LYS A 76 20.42 -4.70 -9.79
CA LYS A 76 20.26 -5.81 -10.73
C LYS A 76 21.11 -5.62 -11.99
N ASP A 77 21.18 -4.40 -12.50
CA ASP A 77 21.98 -4.06 -13.68
C ASP A 77 23.49 -4.15 -13.38
N SER A 78 23.91 -3.82 -12.14
CA SER A 78 25.30 -3.97 -11.70
C SER A 78 25.73 -5.43 -11.57
N GLU A 79 24.86 -6.30 -11.05
CA GLU A 79 25.13 -7.72 -10.82
C GLU A 79 25.19 -8.51 -12.13
N TYR A 80 24.46 -8.08 -13.17
CA TYR A 80 24.49 -8.69 -14.50
C TYR A 80 25.76 -8.31 -15.31
N SER A 81 26.41 -7.19 -14.97
CA SER A 81 27.61 -6.71 -15.67
C SER A 81 28.91 -7.43 -15.31
N GLU A 82 28.91 -8.27 -14.27
CA GLU A 82 30.10 -9.02 -13.83
C GLU A 82 30.19 -10.44 -14.44
N TYR A 83 29.21 -10.86 -15.26
CA TYR A 83 29.16 -12.21 -15.84
C TYR A 83 28.87 -12.19 -17.36
N SER A 84 29.74 -11.57 -18.17
CA SER A 84 29.79 -11.87 -19.61
C SER A 84 31.13 -11.51 -20.26
N GLU A 85 32.03 -12.50 -20.32
CA GLU A 85 32.89 -12.70 -21.48
C GLU A 85 32.83 -14.19 -21.84
N TYR A 86 31.74 -14.62 -22.49
CA TYR A 86 31.68 -15.75 -23.44
C TYR A 86 30.41 -15.57 -24.30
N ASP A 87 30.60 -15.41 -25.60
CA ASP A 87 29.59 -15.18 -26.64
C ASP A 87 28.64 -16.38 -26.84
N GLU A 88 27.37 -16.12 -27.18
CA GLU A 88 26.76 -16.34 -28.51
C GLU A 88 25.22 -16.45 -28.44
N ASP A 89 24.54 -15.54 -29.15
CA ASP A 89 23.20 -15.57 -29.75
C ASP A 89 22.01 -16.29 -29.06
N SER A 90 21.07 -15.48 -28.54
CA SER A 90 19.64 -15.70 -28.74
C SER A 90 18.84 -14.43 -28.42
N GLU A 91 18.22 -13.85 -29.45
CA GLU A 91 17.17 -12.83 -29.31
C GLU A 91 15.97 -13.42 -28.59
N ASP A 92 15.56 -12.83 -27.47
CA ASP A 92 14.21 -12.97 -26.93
C ASP A 92 13.82 -11.64 -26.26
N ASP A 93 13.00 -10.86 -26.97
CA ASP A 93 12.32 -9.68 -26.44
C ASP A 93 11.37 -10.11 -25.31
N VAL A 94 11.78 -9.91 -24.06
CA VAL A 94 10.86 -9.98 -22.92
C VAL A 94 10.59 -8.57 -22.44
N ASP A 95 9.57 -7.96 -23.04
CA ASP A 95 8.89 -6.80 -22.48
C ASP A 95 8.34 -7.19 -21.10
N SER A 96 9.07 -6.84 -20.04
CA SER A 96 8.49 -6.75 -18.70
C SER A 96 8.08 -5.29 -18.47
N GLU A 97 6.97 -4.89 -19.10
CA GLU A 97 6.18 -3.79 -18.60
C GLU A 97 5.72 -4.16 -17.19
N ASN A 98 6.52 -3.80 -16.19
CA ASN A 98 6.15 -4.02 -14.81
C ASN A 98 4.94 -3.12 -14.51
N ASP A 99 3.83 -3.79 -14.28
CA ASP A 99 2.47 -3.27 -14.27
C ASP A 99 2.18 -2.41 -13.04
N LEU A 100 2.86 -1.28 -12.94
CA LEU A 100 2.49 -0.18 -12.05
C LEU A 100 1.55 0.82 -12.75
N SER A 101 1.26 0.60 -14.04
CA SER A 101 0.35 1.40 -14.85
C SER A 101 -1.11 0.94 -14.74
N SER A 102 -1.37 -0.30 -14.29
CA SER A 102 -2.72 -0.79 -14.00
C SER A 102 -3.31 -0.35 -12.67
N PHE A 103 -2.80 0.72 -12.05
CA PHE A 103 -3.63 1.54 -11.15
C PHE A 103 -4.75 2.22 -11.96
N GLN A 104 -5.62 1.43 -12.57
CA GLN A 104 -7.00 1.82 -12.74
C GLN A 104 -7.55 1.95 -11.33
N PHE A 105 -7.70 3.19 -10.88
CA PHE A 105 -8.61 3.50 -9.80
C PHE A 105 -9.98 3.04 -10.28
N SER A 106 -10.33 1.76 -10.03
CA SER A 106 -11.70 1.30 -10.17
C SER A 106 -12.49 2.18 -9.22
N SER A 107 -13.27 3.08 -9.82
CA SER A 107 -14.22 3.94 -9.12
C SER A 107 -15.39 3.14 -8.55
N ASP A 108 -15.31 1.80 -8.52
CA ASP A 108 -16.41 0.93 -8.12
C ASP A 108 -16.49 0.73 -6.60
N ALA A 109 -15.65 1.43 -5.83
CA ALA A 109 -15.98 1.76 -4.46
C ALA A 109 -17.12 2.79 -4.43
N ASN A 110 -18.33 2.34 -4.73
CA ASN A 110 -19.56 3.01 -4.35
C ASN A 110 -19.64 2.97 -2.81
N TYR A 111 -18.94 3.88 -2.14
CA TYR A 111 -19.32 4.30 -0.81
C TYR A 111 -20.71 4.92 -0.97
N THR A 112 -21.73 4.13 -0.67
CA THR A 112 -23.10 4.60 -0.61
C THR A 112 -23.15 5.56 0.58
N THR A 113 -22.78 6.81 0.37
CA THR A 113 -23.25 7.90 1.22
C THR A 113 -24.74 8.00 0.94
N GLN A 114 -25.54 7.30 1.73
CA GLN A 114 -26.95 7.63 1.89
C GLN A 114 -27.00 9.03 2.52
N SER A 115 -26.89 10.04 1.68
CA SER A 115 -27.17 11.43 2.02
C SER A 115 -28.69 11.59 2.04
N THR A 116 -29.32 11.04 3.07
CA THR A 116 -30.62 11.51 3.56
C THR A 116 -30.63 11.36 5.08
N LEU A 117 -30.73 12.51 5.74
CA LEU A 117 -30.67 12.72 7.19
C LEU A 117 -29.25 12.68 7.76
N VAL A 118 -28.73 13.87 8.06
CA VAL A 118 -27.51 14.08 8.83
C VAL A 118 -27.72 13.43 10.20
N ASN A 119 -27.31 12.17 10.35
CA ASN A 119 -27.33 11.48 11.62
C ASN A 119 -26.14 12.03 12.43
N PRO A 120 -26.35 12.68 13.58
CA PRO A 120 -25.28 13.35 14.32
C PRO A 120 -24.13 12.40 14.74
N MET A 121 -24.34 11.08 14.73
CA MET A 121 -23.30 10.08 15.05
C MET A 121 -22.25 9.86 13.94
N ILE A 122 -22.51 10.20 12.68
CA ILE A 122 -21.50 10.00 11.59
C ILE A 122 -20.47 11.13 11.55
N LEU A 123 -20.82 12.33 12.03
CA LEU A 123 -19.86 13.43 12.18
C LEU A 123 -18.77 13.11 13.23
N ASP A 124 -19.07 12.24 14.20
CA ASP A 124 -18.13 11.82 15.24
C ASP A 124 -17.10 10.78 14.73
N LEU A 125 -17.34 10.14 13.58
CA LEU A 125 -16.42 9.16 12.98
C LEU A 125 -15.33 9.80 12.10
N TRP A 126 -15.56 11.01 11.59
CA TRP A 126 -14.52 11.74 10.84
C TRP A 126 -13.50 12.41 11.77
N SER A 127 -13.85 12.54 13.05
CA SER A 127 -12.90 12.90 14.11
C SER A 127 -12.66 11.68 14.98
N CYS A 128 -11.91 10.68 14.47
CA CYS A 128 -11.16 9.81 15.39
C CYS A 128 -10.20 10.71 16.19
N LYS A 129 -10.67 11.30 17.28
CA LYS A 129 -9.96 12.24 18.14
C LYS A 129 -10.23 11.87 19.60
#